data_AF-A0AA35RQT5-F1
#
_entry.id   AF-A0AA35RQT5-F1
#
_cell.length_a   1.000
_cell.length_b   1.000
_cell.length_c   1.000
_cell.angle_alpha   90.00
_cell.angle_beta   90.00
_cell.angle_gamma   90.00
#
_symmetry.space_group_name_H-M   'P 1'
#
loop_
_entity.id
_entity.type
_entity.pdbx_description
1 polymer ?
#
loop_
_entity_poly.entity_id
_entity_poly.type
_entity_poly.pdbx_seq_one_letter_code
_entity_poly.pdbx_strand_id
1 'polypeptide(L)'
;MKVPEVLSAFHTMPTCDRLDLICRLLRICVPYELRFLGTVLLDAAHAQMKSFSALEVVANQVNHYSGFKSGALTHEICEKLCCALAVVHAHNNPVAEAVCGLLDNPQVLQLFDETSDVKVLNDLRLLYVMAVNHPALSFNQRQQLLYRYLQRMDSVYRGKRKLLNLSSSTESGEADGSTTLRREPGRHAFVISCEVHSVYKRADKRYPYMIQVTSNHYFLPPTLCLYLCMYMCTCI
;
A
#
# COMPACT_ATOMS: atom_id res chain seq x y z
N MET A 1 21.08 0.25 -12.80
CA MET A 1 20.88 1.34 -11.82
C MET A 1 21.90 1.16 -10.72
N LYS A 2 22.73 2.18 -10.48
CA LYS A 2 23.80 2.11 -9.47
C LYS A 2 23.22 2.42 -8.09
N VAL A 3 23.81 1.87 -7.02
CA VAL A 3 23.36 2.10 -5.64
C VAL A 3 23.20 3.60 -5.30
N PRO A 4 24.14 4.50 -5.67
CA PRO A 4 23.99 5.93 -5.38
C PRO A 4 22.76 6.58 -6.04
N GLU A 5 22.39 6.13 -7.24
CA GLU A 5 21.21 6.63 -7.94
C GLU A 5 19.94 6.25 -7.17
N VAL A 6 19.87 5.00 -6.66
CA VAL A 6 18.74 4.54 -5.83
C VAL A 6 18.62 5.35 -4.54
N LEU A 7 19.74 5.62 -3.87
CA LEU A 7 19.76 6.42 -2.66
C LEU A 7 19.31 7.86 -2.92
N SER A 8 19.79 8.46 -4.02
CA SER A 8 19.36 9.81 -4.42
C SER A 8 17.85 9.87 -4.68
N ALA A 9 17.29 8.87 -5.37
CA ALA A 9 15.86 8.78 -5.59
C ALA A 9 15.11 8.61 -4.26
N PHE A 10 15.56 7.70 -3.40
CA PHE A 10 14.96 7.41 -2.10
C PHE A 10 14.89 8.64 -1.18
N HIS A 11 15.91 9.51 -1.19
CA HIS A 11 15.91 10.75 -0.41
C HIS A 11 14.85 11.76 -0.87
N THR A 12 14.49 11.76 -2.15
CA THR A 12 13.48 12.67 -2.72
C THR A 12 12.05 12.13 -2.64
N MET A 13 11.87 10.86 -2.28
CA MET A 13 10.56 10.21 -2.22
C MET A 13 9.77 10.61 -0.96
N PRO A 14 8.44 10.77 -1.08
CA PRO A 14 7.55 10.89 0.08
C PRO A 14 7.67 9.70 1.04
N THR A 15 7.42 9.92 2.33
CA THR A 15 7.52 8.89 3.39
C THR A 15 6.69 7.65 3.09
N CYS A 16 5.48 7.81 2.55
CA CYS A 16 4.61 6.68 2.17
C CYS A 16 5.24 5.82 1.07
N ASP A 17 5.81 6.44 0.03
CA ASP A 17 6.44 5.72 -1.08
C ASP A 17 7.76 5.05 -0.64
N ARG A 18 8.50 5.68 0.27
CA ARG A 18 9.70 5.09 0.90
C ARG A 18 9.36 3.84 1.71
N LEU A 19 8.30 3.91 2.52
CA LEU A 19 7.87 2.80 3.35
C LEU A 19 7.36 1.63 2.50
N ASP A 20 6.53 1.90 1.48
CA ASP A 20 6.04 0.87 0.57
C ASP A 20 7.20 0.16 -0.15
N LEU A 21 8.20 0.94 -0.62
CA LEU A 21 9.41 0.37 -1.22
C LEU A 21 10.17 -0.52 -0.24
N ILE A 22 10.44 -0.06 0.99
CA ILE A 22 11.14 -0.88 2.01
C ILE A 22 10.38 -2.18 2.26
N CYS A 23 9.06 -2.12 2.47
CA CYS A 23 8.24 -3.31 2.70
C CYS A 23 8.34 -4.30 1.52
N ARG A 24 8.32 -3.81 0.28
CA ARG A 24 8.48 -4.66 -0.92
C ARG A 24 9.86 -5.28 -1.03
N LEU A 25 10.91 -4.52 -0.72
CA LEU A 25 12.28 -5.04 -0.70
C LEU A 25 12.43 -6.15 0.35
N LEU A 26 11.90 -5.95 1.55
CA LEU A 26 11.93 -6.97 2.60
C LEU A 26 11.20 -8.26 2.18
N ARG A 27 10.14 -8.17 1.39
CA ARG A 27 9.38 -9.36 0.92
C ARG A 27 10.13 -10.22 -0.09
N ILE A 28 11.14 -9.68 -0.76
CA ILE A 28 11.97 -10.43 -1.71
C ILE A 28 13.32 -10.87 -1.10
N CYS A 29 13.62 -10.44 0.12
CA CYS A 29 14.83 -10.85 0.83
C CYS A 29 14.82 -12.34 1.18
N VAL A 30 16.00 -12.94 1.20
CA VAL A 30 16.19 -14.32 1.66
C VAL A 30 16.36 -14.37 3.19
N PRO A 31 16.18 -15.54 3.85
CA PRO A 31 16.10 -15.61 5.32
C PRO A 31 17.29 -15.04 6.09
N TYR A 32 18.52 -15.21 5.60
CA TYR A 32 19.70 -14.67 6.27
C TYR A 32 19.81 -13.14 6.14
N GLU A 33 19.32 -12.56 5.02
CA GLU A 33 19.23 -11.11 4.84
C GLU A 33 18.23 -10.52 5.82
N LEU A 34 17.05 -11.13 5.96
CA LEU A 34 16.04 -10.71 6.93
C LEU A 34 16.58 -10.80 8.36
N ARG A 35 17.28 -11.88 8.72
CA ARG A 35 17.88 -12.03 10.04
C ARG A 35 18.93 -10.95 10.33
N PHE A 36 19.75 -10.60 9.35
CA PHE A 36 20.77 -9.56 9.45
C PHE A 36 20.13 -8.16 9.54
N LEU A 37 19.20 -7.85 8.62
CA LEU A 37 18.46 -6.59 8.61
C LEU A 37 17.70 -6.36 9.93
N GLY A 38 17.12 -7.40 10.52
CA GLY A 38 16.51 -7.31 11.85
C GLY A 38 17.49 -6.81 12.92
N THR A 39 18.73 -7.29 12.92
CA THR A 39 19.76 -6.78 13.86
C THR A 39 20.10 -5.31 13.59
N VAL A 40 20.29 -4.94 12.32
CA VAL A 40 20.62 -3.55 11.94
C VAL A 40 19.48 -2.59 12.29
N LEU A 41 18.24 -2.99 12.04
CA LEU A 41 17.05 -2.18 12.35
C LEU A 41 16.87 -1.99 13.86
N LEU A 42 17.05 -3.05 14.66
CA LEU A 42 16.93 -2.96 16.11
C LEU A 42 17.99 -2.03 16.71
N ASP A 43 19.22 -2.11 16.23
CA ASP A 43 20.31 -1.21 16.66
C ASP A 43 20.00 0.25 16.30
N ALA A 44 19.60 0.51 15.05
CA ALA A 44 19.22 1.85 14.60
C ALA A 44 17.99 2.42 15.36
N ALA A 45 17.03 1.57 15.72
CA ALA A 45 15.81 1.97 16.41
C ALA A 45 15.98 2.10 17.93
N HIS A 46 17.06 1.59 18.52
CA HIS A 46 17.18 1.40 19.97
C HIS A 46 16.90 2.69 20.78
N ALA A 47 17.40 3.83 20.31
CA ALA A 47 17.16 5.13 20.95
C ALA A 47 15.67 5.57 20.91
N GLN A 48 14.97 5.24 19.82
CA GLN A 48 13.59 5.65 19.57
C GLN A 48 12.56 4.70 20.22
N MET A 49 12.93 3.44 20.48
CA MET A 49 12.02 2.46 21.09
C MET A 49 11.54 2.90 22.49
N LYS A 50 12.38 3.59 23.28
CA LYS A 50 11.98 4.09 24.61
C LYS A 50 10.86 5.12 24.54
N SER A 51 10.87 6.01 23.55
CA SER A 51 9.79 6.99 23.35
C SER A 51 8.46 6.35 22.95
N PHE A 52 8.48 5.15 22.37
CA PHE A 52 7.28 4.46 21.91
C PHE A 52 6.64 3.55 22.96
N SER A 53 7.33 3.22 24.06
CA SER A 53 6.85 2.23 25.04
C SER A 53 5.49 2.60 25.66
N ALA A 54 5.27 3.86 26.04
CA ALA A 54 3.98 4.29 26.57
C ALA A 54 2.87 4.24 25.51
N LEU A 55 3.20 4.61 24.26
CA LEU A 55 2.26 4.55 23.15
C LEU A 55 1.90 3.11 22.79
N GLU A 56 2.85 2.19 22.82
CA GLU A 56 2.64 0.77 22.51
C GLU A 56 1.58 0.13 23.42
N VAL A 57 1.61 0.44 24.72
CA VAL A 57 0.62 -0.06 25.69
C VAL A 57 -0.79 0.42 25.34
N VAL A 58 -0.93 1.67 24.88
CA VAL A 58 -2.22 2.27 24.55
C VAL A 58 -2.71 1.83 23.16
N ALA A 59 -1.82 1.84 22.17
CA ALA A 59 -2.12 1.51 20.77
C ALA A 59 -2.53 0.04 20.58
N ASN A 60 -2.16 -0.85 21.50
CA ASN A 60 -2.60 -2.25 21.47
C ASN A 60 -3.94 -2.50 22.19
N GLN A 61 -4.64 -1.44 22.63
CA GLN A 61 -5.99 -1.53 23.18
C GLN A 61 -7.03 -1.14 22.12
N VAL A 62 -8.04 -1.99 21.92
CA VAL A 62 -9.12 -1.74 20.94
C VAL A 62 -9.83 -0.41 21.20
N ASN A 63 -10.05 -0.06 22.47
CA ASN A 63 -10.71 1.17 22.90
C ASN A 63 -9.94 2.44 22.51
N HIS A 64 -8.65 2.35 22.19
CA HIS A 64 -7.90 3.51 21.72
C HIS A 64 -8.49 4.04 20.39
N TYR A 65 -8.99 3.13 19.54
CA TYR A 65 -9.42 3.48 18.20
C TYR A 65 -10.87 3.97 18.10
N SER A 66 -11.69 3.73 19.12
CA SER A 66 -13.07 4.22 19.17
C SER A 66 -13.16 5.75 19.34
N GLY A 67 -12.09 6.38 19.81
CA GLY A 67 -12.01 7.84 19.96
C GLY A 67 -11.79 8.60 18.65
N PHE A 68 -11.39 7.93 17.57
CA PHE A 68 -11.14 8.58 16.28
C PHE A 68 -12.44 8.70 15.49
N LYS A 69 -12.82 9.94 15.15
CA LYS A 69 -14.00 10.21 14.33
C LYS A 69 -13.61 10.15 12.85
N SER A 70 -14.19 9.20 12.11
CA SER A 70 -13.93 8.96 10.68
C SER A 70 -14.08 10.19 9.78
N GLY A 71 -14.99 11.13 10.10
CA GLY A 71 -15.22 12.36 9.34
C GLY A 71 -14.33 13.56 9.69
N ALA A 72 -13.37 13.41 10.61
CA ALA A 72 -12.56 14.54 11.11
C ALA A 72 -11.08 14.15 11.28
N LEU A 73 -10.50 13.41 10.33
CA LEU A 73 -9.08 13.07 10.36
C LEU A 73 -8.23 14.28 9.94
N THR A 74 -7.80 15.07 10.92
CA THR A 74 -6.81 16.14 10.74
C THR A 74 -5.39 15.57 10.65
N HIS A 75 -4.41 16.37 10.22
CA HIS A 75 -2.99 16.00 10.22
C HIS A 75 -2.54 15.42 11.58
N GLU A 76 -2.88 16.09 12.69
CA GLU A 76 -2.54 15.62 14.04
C GLU A 76 -3.12 14.25 14.38
N ILE A 77 -4.33 13.96 13.90
CA ILE A 77 -5.00 12.68 14.14
C ILE A 77 -4.36 11.59 13.26
N CYS A 78 -4.08 11.90 11.99
CA CYS A 78 -3.39 10.97 11.10
C CYS A 78 -1.98 10.64 11.61
N GLU A 79 -1.24 11.62 12.11
CA GLU A 79 0.07 11.42 12.72
C GLU A 79 -0.02 10.50 13.95
N LYS A 80 -0.98 10.73 14.85
CA LYS A 80 -1.24 9.85 16.00
C LYS A 80 -1.58 8.42 15.57
N LEU A 81 -2.40 8.26 14.54
CA LEU A 81 -2.77 6.96 13.99
C LEU A 81 -1.57 6.24 13.35
N CYS A 82 -0.71 6.97 12.63
CA CYS A 82 0.54 6.41 12.08
C CYS A 82 1.48 5.95 13.20
N CYS A 83 1.67 6.79 14.23
CA CYS A 83 2.47 6.42 15.39
C CYS A 83 1.89 5.21 16.14
N ALA A 84 0.57 5.15 16.30
CA ALA A 84 -0.10 4.00 16.91
C ALA A 84 0.11 2.73 16.07
N LEU A 85 -0.13 2.79 14.75
CA LEU A 85 0.10 1.67 13.84
C LEU A 85 1.55 1.18 13.82
N ALA A 86 2.53 2.06 14.02
CA ALA A 86 3.94 1.66 14.07
C ALA A 86 4.27 0.73 15.24
N VAL A 87 3.45 0.73 16.30
CA VAL A 87 3.68 -0.04 17.54
C VAL A 87 2.62 -1.11 17.78
N VAL A 88 1.65 -1.30 16.86
CA VAL A 88 0.68 -2.39 16.96
C VAL A 88 1.39 -3.73 16.77
N HIS A 89 1.09 -4.69 17.64
CA HIS A 89 1.68 -6.02 17.57
C HIS A 89 1.17 -6.80 16.36
N ALA A 90 2.07 -7.55 15.73
CA ALA A 90 1.82 -8.31 14.50
C ALA A 90 0.68 -9.33 14.56
N HIS A 91 0.19 -9.68 15.75
CA HIS A 91 -0.87 -10.68 15.95
C HIS A 91 -2.07 -10.13 16.74
N ASN A 92 -2.21 -8.81 16.83
CA ASN A 92 -3.33 -8.16 17.54
C ASN A 92 -4.53 -7.98 16.61
N ASN A 93 -5.25 -9.09 16.36
CA ASN A 93 -6.40 -9.11 15.45
C ASN A 93 -7.53 -8.14 15.85
N PRO A 94 -7.90 -7.98 17.14
CA PRO A 94 -8.95 -7.04 17.53
C PRO A 94 -8.62 -5.58 17.19
N VAL A 95 -7.36 -5.17 17.37
CA VAL A 95 -6.90 -3.83 16.98
C VAL A 95 -6.86 -3.70 15.45
N ALA A 96 -6.38 -4.73 14.76
CA ALA A 96 -6.35 -4.73 13.30
C ALA A 96 -7.75 -4.58 12.69
N GLU A 97 -8.76 -5.23 13.28
CA GLU A 97 -10.16 -5.09 12.88
C GLU A 97 -10.69 -3.67 13.14
N ALA A 98 -10.41 -3.09 14.31
CA ALA A 98 -10.78 -1.71 14.61
C ALA A 98 -10.16 -0.70 13.64
N VAL A 99 -8.87 -0.84 13.32
CA VAL A 99 -8.19 0.01 12.34
C VAL A 99 -8.76 -0.21 10.94
N CYS A 100 -8.98 -1.45 10.53
CA CYS A 100 -9.56 -1.74 9.22
C CYS A 100 -10.98 -1.15 9.08
N GLY A 101 -11.80 -1.25 10.12
CA GLY A 101 -13.15 -0.65 10.16
C GLY A 101 -13.11 0.88 10.11
N LEU A 102 -12.14 1.52 10.77
CA LEU A 102 -11.92 2.96 10.68
C LEU A 102 -11.56 3.37 9.25
N LEU A 103 -10.63 2.67 8.61
CA LEU A 103 -10.12 3.01 7.27
C LEU A 103 -11.06 2.62 6.12
N ASP A 104 -11.93 1.62 6.28
CA ASP A 104 -12.96 1.29 5.28
C ASP A 104 -14.21 2.18 5.42
N ASN A 105 -14.27 3.05 6.43
CA ASN A 105 -15.39 3.94 6.64
C ASN A 105 -15.58 4.90 5.45
N PRO A 106 -16.80 5.05 4.91
CA PRO A 106 -17.07 5.91 3.76
C PRO A 106 -16.69 7.38 3.99
N GLN A 107 -16.73 7.88 5.23
CA GLN A 107 -16.35 9.26 5.55
C GLN A 107 -14.85 9.49 5.36
N VAL A 108 -14.01 8.51 5.71
CA VAL A 108 -12.55 8.58 5.46
C VAL A 108 -12.27 8.55 3.96
N LEU A 109 -13.02 7.72 3.23
CA LEU A 109 -12.90 7.63 1.77
C LEU A 109 -13.33 8.92 1.07
N GLN A 110 -14.37 9.60 1.57
CA GLN A 110 -14.79 10.92 1.08
C GLN A 110 -13.75 11.99 1.39
N LEU A 111 -13.22 12.01 2.61
CA LEU A 111 -12.16 12.94 3.00
C LEU A 111 -10.93 12.82 2.10
N PHE A 112 -10.58 11.60 1.67
CA PHE A 112 -9.47 11.36 0.74
C PHE A 112 -9.70 12.04 -0.62
N ASP A 113 -10.94 12.11 -1.11
CA ASP A 113 -11.28 12.75 -2.39
C ASP A 113 -11.40 14.28 -2.26
N GLU A 114 -11.97 14.75 -1.14
CA GLU A 114 -12.39 16.14 -0.96
C GLU A 114 -11.32 17.03 -0.34
N THR A 115 -10.33 16.45 0.36
CA THR A 115 -9.31 17.25 1.04
C THR A 115 -8.42 17.99 0.04
N SER A 116 -8.38 19.31 0.17
CA SER A 116 -7.43 20.17 -0.55
C SER A 116 -6.09 20.31 0.18
N ASP A 117 -6.02 19.86 1.44
CA ASP A 117 -4.79 19.89 2.24
C ASP A 117 -3.86 18.74 1.84
N VAL A 118 -2.77 19.12 1.18
CA VAL A 118 -1.71 18.21 0.70
C VAL A 118 -1.07 17.43 1.86
N LYS A 119 -0.99 18.02 3.06
CA LYS A 119 -0.42 17.33 4.23
C LYS A 119 -1.32 16.20 4.69
N VAL A 120 -2.60 16.50 4.94
CA VAL A 120 -3.61 15.50 5.32
C VAL A 120 -3.70 14.39 4.28
N LEU A 121 -3.68 14.73 2.98
CA LEU A 121 -3.67 13.74 1.92
C LEU A 121 -2.44 12.82 1.99
N ASN A 122 -1.25 13.36 2.25
CA ASN A 122 -0.03 12.56 2.38
C ASN A 122 -0.06 11.66 3.62
N ASP A 123 -0.61 12.13 4.74
CA ASP A 123 -0.74 11.33 5.95
C ASP A 123 -1.76 10.22 5.76
N LEU A 124 -2.89 10.50 5.09
CA LEU A 124 -3.85 9.46 4.70
C LEU A 124 -3.19 8.42 3.79
N ARG A 125 -2.40 8.84 2.79
CA ARG A 125 -1.63 7.91 1.94
C ARG A 125 -0.70 7.04 2.77
N LEU A 126 0.04 7.63 3.71
CA LEU A 126 0.94 6.90 4.60
C LEU A 126 0.15 5.88 5.45
N LEU A 127 -0.99 6.27 5.98
CA LEU A 127 -1.84 5.43 6.82
C LEU A 127 -2.34 4.18 6.06
N TYR A 128 -2.79 4.34 4.81
CA TYR A 128 -3.15 3.21 3.95
C TYR A 128 -1.95 2.32 3.63
N VAL A 129 -0.78 2.89 3.31
CA VAL A 129 0.44 2.10 3.04
C VAL A 129 0.86 1.29 4.27
N MET A 130 0.83 1.90 5.46
CA MET A 130 1.11 1.21 6.72
C MET A 130 0.13 0.06 6.93
N ALA A 131 -1.18 0.32 6.85
CA ALA A 131 -2.21 -0.69 7.07
C ALA A 131 -2.12 -1.86 6.07
N VAL A 132 -1.93 -1.58 4.77
CA VAL A 132 -1.81 -2.61 3.73
C VAL A 132 -0.56 -3.49 3.91
N ASN A 133 0.51 -2.96 4.50
CA ASN A 133 1.72 -3.72 4.78
C ASN A 133 1.79 -4.28 6.22
N HIS A 134 0.83 -3.94 7.08
CA HIS A 134 0.89 -4.28 8.50
C HIS A 134 0.63 -5.79 8.74
N PRO A 135 1.48 -6.48 9.53
CA PRO A 135 1.33 -7.92 9.76
C PRO A 135 0.09 -8.31 10.58
N ALA A 136 -0.42 -7.41 11.44
CA ALA A 136 -1.64 -7.67 12.21
C ALA A 136 -2.91 -7.72 11.36
N LEU A 137 -2.90 -7.10 10.17
CA LEU A 137 -4.06 -7.14 9.30
C LEU A 137 -4.05 -8.44 8.49
N SER A 138 -5.19 -9.12 8.50
CA SER A 138 -5.39 -10.34 7.70
C SER A 138 -5.19 -10.06 6.21
N PHE A 139 -4.96 -11.11 5.43
CA PHE A 139 -4.85 -10.98 3.98
C PHE A 139 -6.08 -10.27 3.36
N ASN A 140 -7.29 -10.64 3.79
CA ASN A 140 -8.52 -10.05 3.25
C ASN A 140 -8.62 -8.55 3.57
N GLN A 141 -8.36 -8.16 4.83
CA GLN A 141 -8.35 -6.76 5.25
C GLN A 141 -7.33 -5.93 4.45
N ARG A 142 -6.10 -6.44 4.28
CA ARG A 142 -5.06 -5.78 3.48
C ARG A 142 -5.48 -5.60 2.02
N GLN A 143 -6.09 -6.62 1.43
CA GLN A 143 -6.53 -6.58 0.04
C GLN A 143 -7.70 -5.63 -0.18
N GLN A 144 -8.66 -5.59 0.76
CA GLN A 144 -9.77 -4.65 0.74
C GLN A 144 -9.25 -3.21 0.81
N LEU A 145 -8.41 -2.89 1.79
CA LEU A 145 -7.83 -1.55 1.94
C LEU A 145 -6.97 -1.16 0.74
N LEU A 146 -6.20 -2.09 0.17
CA LEU A 146 -5.42 -1.86 -1.05
C LEU A 146 -6.32 -1.51 -2.23
N TYR A 147 -7.41 -2.23 -2.43
CA TYR A 147 -8.37 -1.93 -3.50
C TYR A 147 -8.93 -0.51 -3.37
N ARG A 148 -9.37 -0.11 -2.16
CA ARG A 148 -9.84 1.25 -1.89
C ARG A 148 -8.75 2.28 -2.19
N TYR A 149 -7.54 2.05 -1.68
CA TYR A 149 -6.41 2.94 -1.87
C TYR A 149 -6.07 3.16 -3.34
N LEU A 150 -5.95 2.09 -4.12
CA LEU A 150 -5.64 2.18 -5.55
C LEU A 150 -6.73 2.89 -6.35
N GLN A 151 -8.01 2.64 -6.05
CA GLN A 151 -9.11 3.36 -6.69
C GLN A 151 -9.00 4.88 -6.52
N ARG A 152 -8.58 5.33 -5.33
CA ARG A 152 -8.41 6.76 -5.04
C ARG A 152 -7.10 7.33 -5.59
N MET A 153 -6.01 6.55 -5.57
CA MET A 153 -4.77 7.01 -6.22
C MET A 153 -4.96 7.20 -7.72
N ASP A 154 -5.68 6.31 -8.40
CA ASP A 154 -5.96 6.41 -9.83
C ASP A 154 -6.72 7.70 -10.18
N SER A 155 -7.66 8.14 -9.34
CA SER A 155 -8.38 9.41 -9.55
C SER A 155 -7.44 10.60 -9.35
N VAL A 156 -6.59 10.59 -8.32
CA VAL A 156 -5.60 11.64 -8.03
C VAL A 156 -4.56 11.76 -9.16
N TYR A 157 -4.00 10.65 -9.64
CA TYR A 157 -3.01 10.68 -10.74
C TYR A 157 -3.63 11.04 -12.09
N ARG A 158 -4.88 10.67 -12.36
CA ARG A 158 -5.61 11.11 -13.56
C ARG A 158 -5.93 12.61 -13.49
N GLY A 159 -6.31 13.12 -12.31
CA GLY A 159 -6.57 14.54 -12.08
C GLY A 159 -5.32 15.40 -12.29
N LYS A 160 -4.17 15.00 -11.70
CA LYS A 160 -2.89 15.69 -11.89
C LYS A 160 -2.43 15.69 -13.35
N ARG A 161 -2.61 14.58 -14.08
CA ARG A 161 -2.31 14.53 -15.52
C ARG A 161 -3.17 15.49 -16.34
N LYS A 162 -4.45 15.66 -16.01
CA LYS A 162 -5.31 16.64 -16.70
C LYS A 162 -4.86 18.08 -16.43
N LEU A 163 -4.45 18.40 -15.20
CA LEU A 163 -3.93 19.72 -14.86
C LEU A 163 -2.59 20.01 -15.55
N LEU A 164 -1.67 19.04 -15.58
CA LEU A 164 -0.39 19.16 -16.29
C LEU A 164 -0.59 19.35 -17.81
N ASN A 165 -1.55 18.62 -18.39
CA ASN A 165 -1.89 18.75 -19.81
C ASN A 165 -2.63 20.06 -20.13
N LEU A 166 -3.34 20.65 -19.16
CA LEU A 166 -4.01 21.95 -19.30
C LEU A 166 -3.01 23.10 -19.17
N SER A 167 -2.03 22.99 -18.28
CA SER A 167 -0.92 23.95 -18.19
C SER A 167 0.01 23.91 -19.40
N SER A 168 0.05 22.80 -20.15
CA SER A 168 0.81 22.70 -21.41
C SER A 168 0.01 23.11 -22.64
N SER A 169 -1.26 23.51 -22.52
CA SER A 169 -2.08 24.02 -23.63
C SER A 169 -2.23 25.55 -23.65
N THR A 170 -1.63 26.26 -22.69
CA THR A 170 -1.64 27.73 -22.63
C THR A 170 -0.39 28.40 -23.24
N GLU A 171 0.62 27.63 -23.65
CA GLU A 171 1.81 28.13 -24.35
C GLU A 171 2.05 27.33 -25.63
N SER A 172 1.48 27.83 -26.73
CA SER A 172 1.92 27.72 -28.14
C SER A 172 0.72 27.63 -29.08
N GLY A 173 0.28 28.79 -29.57
CA GLY A 173 -0.39 28.86 -30.86
C GLY A 173 0.68 28.80 -31.94
N GLU A 174 0.72 27.70 -32.69
CA GLU A 174 1.00 27.66 -34.13
C GLU A 174 0.77 26.23 -34.64
N ALA A 175 0.05 26.12 -35.76
CA ALA A 175 -0.41 24.89 -36.38
C ALA A 175 0.73 24.13 -37.09
N ASP A 176 0.65 22.79 -37.15
CA ASP A 176 0.48 22.01 -38.40
C ASP A 176 0.59 20.48 -38.14
N GLY A 177 -0.10 19.68 -38.95
CA GLY A 177 0.33 18.31 -39.32
C GLY A 177 -0.16 17.10 -38.50
N SER A 178 -1.27 16.50 -38.95
CA SER A 178 -1.79 15.14 -38.72
C SER A 178 -0.88 14.05 -38.10
N THR A 179 -1.40 13.30 -37.12
CA THR A 179 -1.78 11.86 -37.24
C THR A 179 -2.47 11.38 -35.95
N THR A 180 -3.79 11.21 -35.98
CA THR A 180 -4.63 10.75 -34.87
C THR A 180 -4.53 9.23 -34.69
N LEU A 181 -3.65 8.77 -33.79
CA LEU A 181 -3.78 7.43 -33.18
C LEU A 181 -4.79 7.52 -32.03
N ARG A 182 -6.04 7.15 -32.31
CA ARG A 182 -7.09 6.90 -31.30
C ARG A 182 -6.56 5.90 -30.26
N ARG A 183 -6.29 6.37 -29.03
CA ARG A 183 -6.11 5.50 -27.86
C ARG A 183 -7.48 5.24 -27.23
N GLU A 184 -7.97 4.02 -27.39
CA GLU A 184 -9.18 3.49 -26.75
C GLU A 184 -9.04 3.55 -25.20
N PRO A 185 -10.13 3.86 -24.46
CA PRO A 185 -10.11 3.98 -23.00
C PRO A 185 -9.89 2.63 -22.30
N GLY A 186 -9.06 2.67 -21.25
CA GLY A 186 -8.56 1.50 -20.53
C GLY A 186 -9.64 0.58 -19.98
N ARG A 187 -9.62 -0.67 -20.46
CA ARG A 187 -10.38 -1.80 -19.92
C ARG A 187 -9.73 -2.24 -18.61
N HIS A 188 -10.41 -2.03 -17.49
CA HIS A 188 -10.00 -2.55 -16.19
C HIS A 188 -10.38 -4.03 -16.11
N ALA A 189 -9.40 -4.92 -15.90
CA ALA A 189 -9.65 -6.35 -15.66
C ALA A 189 -9.83 -6.59 -14.16
N PHE A 190 -10.89 -7.30 -13.78
CA PHE A 190 -11.18 -7.68 -12.40
C PHE A 190 -10.88 -9.16 -12.21
N VAL A 191 -10.19 -9.50 -11.12
CA VAL A 191 -10.04 -10.89 -10.65
C VAL A 191 -11.34 -11.26 -9.95
N ILE A 192 -12.01 -12.28 -10.44
CA ILE A 192 -13.32 -12.73 -9.95
C ILE A 192 -13.13 -13.78 -8.84
N SER A 193 -12.19 -14.70 -9.04
CA SER A 193 -11.79 -15.68 -8.03
C SER A 193 -10.36 -16.14 -8.23
N CYS A 194 -9.73 -16.56 -7.13
CA CYS A 194 -8.38 -17.11 -7.09
C CYS A 194 -8.43 -18.38 -6.24
N GLU A 195 -8.40 -19.53 -6.88
CA GLU A 195 -8.51 -20.84 -6.22
C GLU A 195 -7.20 -21.61 -6.33
N VAL A 196 -6.72 -22.09 -5.18
CA VAL A 196 -5.54 -22.96 -5.12
C VAL A 196 -5.99 -24.39 -5.37
N HIS A 197 -5.66 -24.93 -6.53
CA HIS A 197 -5.90 -26.33 -6.83
C HIS A 197 -4.72 -27.19 -6.35
N SER A 198 -5.05 -28.40 -5.92
CA SER A 198 -4.31 -29.24 -4.99
C SER A 198 -2.84 -29.56 -5.29
N VAL A 199 -2.21 -30.05 -4.24
CA VAL A 199 -0.82 -30.46 -4.05
C VAL A 199 -0.47 -31.76 -4.80
N TYR A 200 0.52 -31.71 -5.70
CA TYR A 200 1.24 -32.93 -6.08
C TYR A 200 2.31 -33.23 -5.04
N LYS A 201 2.23 -34.41 -4.41
CA LYS A 201 3.25 -34.91 -3.50
C LYS A 201 4.41 -35.47 -4.32
N ARG A 202 5.42 -34.64 -4.64
CA ARG A 202 6.73 -35.15 -5.09
C ARG A 202 7.56 -35.58 -3.90
N ALA A 203 8.44 -36.57 -4.10
CA ALA A 203 9.35 -37.09 -3.07
C ALA A 203 10.29 -35.99 -2.52
N ASP A 204 10.61 -35.01 -3.34
CA ASP A 204 11.17 -33.74 -2.89
C ASP A 204 10.03 -32.85 -2.38
N LYS A 205 10.10 -32.45 -1.11
CA LYS A 205 9.12 -31.65 -0.34
C LYS A 205 8.77 -30.25 -0.91
N ARG A 206 8.82 -30.05 -2.23
CA ARG A 206 8.38 -28.85 -2.94
C ARG A 206 6.97 -29.09 -3.46
N TYR A 207 6.04 -28.31 -2.95
CA TYR A 207 4.63 -28.32 -3.34
C TYR A 207 4.46 -27.36 -4.53
N PRO A 208 4.28 -27.83 -5.77
CA PRO A 208 3.87 -26.94 -6.85
C PRO A 208 2.41 -26.57 -6.63
N TYR A 209 2.15 -25.28 -6.34
CA TYR A 209 0.79 -24.75 -6.27
C TYR A 209 0.34 -24.34 -7.67
N MET A 210 -0.82 -24.83 -8.09
CA MET A 210 -1.49 -24.37 -9.30
C MET A 210 -2.51 -23.33 -8.89
N ILE A 211 -2.23 -22.06 -9.22
CA ILE A 211 -3.14 -20.95 -8.96
C ILE A 211 -3.99 -20.76 -10.21
N GLN A 212 -5.28 -21.06 -10.10
CA GLN A 212 -6.24 -20.77 -11.16
C GLN A 212 -6.85 -19.39 -10.90
N VAL A 213 -6.59 -18.45 -11.81
CA VAL A 213 -7.12 -17.08 -11.75
C VAL A 213 -8.23 -16.95 -12.79
N THR A 214 -9.45 -16.71 -12.32
CA THR A 214 -10.61 -16.47 -13.18
C THR A 214 -10.82 -14.97 -13.30
N SER A 215 -10.81 -14.45 -14.53
CA SER A 215 -11.02 -13.02 -14.80
C SER A 215 -12.03 -12.81 -15.92
N ASN A 216 -12.64 -11.63 -15.94
CA ASN A 216 -13.72 -11.30 -16.88
C ASN A 216 -13.26 -11.12 -18.35
N HIS A 217 -11.94 -11.12 -18.61
CA HIS A 217 -11.36 -11.00 -19.94
C HIS A 217 -10.15 -11.92 -20.12
N TYR A 218 -10.01 -12.51 -21.30
CA TYR A 218 -8.97 -13.51 -21.67
C TYR A 218 -7.50 -13.05 -21.52
N PHE A 219 -7.23 -11.82 -21.05
CA PHE A 219 -5.88 -11.28 -20.97
C PHE A 219 -5.67 -10.50 -19.67
N LEU A 220 -5.10 -11.18 -18.67
CA LEU A 220 -4.46 -10.50 -17.54
C LEU A 220 -3.13 -9.90 -18.02
N PRO A 221 -2.84 -8.62 -17.72
CA PRO A 221 -1.53 -8.04 -17.99
C PRO A 221 -0.45 -8.89 -17.29
N PRO A 222 0.68 -9.20 -17.95
CA PRO A 222 1.74 -10.03 -17.37
C PRO A 222 2.23 -9.50 -16.01
N THR A 223 2.17 -8.19 -15.82
CA THR A 223 2.52 -7.48 -14.59
C THR A 223 1.60 -7.83 -13.41
N LEU A 224 0.29 -8.01 -13.63
CA LEU A 224 -0.69 -8.41 -12.62
C LEU A 224 -0.56 -9.90 -12.27
N CYS A 225 -0.28 -10.76 -13.25
CA CYS A 225 0.05 -12.17 -13.02
C CYS A 225 1.33 -12.33 -12.18
N LEU A 226 2.38 -11.57 -12.49
CA LEU A 226 3.62 -11.54 -11.70
C LEU A 226 3.35 -11.01 -10.29
N TYR A 227 2.52 -9.99 -10.14
CA TYR A 227 2.18 -9.41 -8.83
C TYR A 227 1.43 -10.41 -7.95
N LEU A 228 0.41 -11.09 -8.48
CA LEU A 228 -0.35 -12.12 -7.77
C LEU A 228 0.54 -13.32 -7.42
N CYS A 229 1.40 -13.76 -8.35
CA CYS A 229 2.29 -14.88 -8.13
C CYS A 229 3.37 -14.57 -7.08
N MET A 230 3.95 -13.36 -7.09
CA MET A 230 4.92 -12.94 -6.07
C MET A 230 4.27 -12.69 -4.70
N TYR A 231 3.04 -12.14 -4.65
CA TYR A 231 2.35 -11.92 -3.37
C TYR A 231 1.95 -13.24 -2.70
N MET A 232 1.49 -14.24 -3.47
CA MET A 232 1.01 -15.51 -2.94
C MET A 232 2.13 -16.49 -2.58
N CYS A 233 3.28 -16.47 -3.27
CA CYS A 233 4.44 -17.29 -2.90
C CYS A 233 5.08 -16.92 -1.56
N THR A 234 4.74 -15.77 -0.96
CA THR A 234 5.24 -15.33 0.36
C THR A 234 4.26 -15.57 1.51
N CYS A 235 3.10 -16.20 1.26
CA CYS A 235 2.07 -16.45 2.27
C CYS A 235 1.90 -17.94 2.64
N ILE A 236 2.92 -18.77 2.36
CA ILE A 236 3.00 -20.17 2.82
C ILE A 236 4.31 -20.38 3.56
#